data_AF-A0A485ATB6-F1
#
_entry.id   AF-A0A485ATB6-F1
#
_cell.length_a   1.000
_cell.length_b   1.000
_cell.length_c   1.000
_cell.angle_alpha   90.00
_cell.angle_beta   90.00
_cell.angle_gamma   90.00
#
_symmetry.space_group_name_H-M   'P 1'
#
loop_
_entity.id
_entity.type
_entity.pdbx_description
1 polymer ?
#
loop_
_entity_poly.entity_id
_entity_poly.type
_entity_poly.pdbx_seq_one_letter_code
_entity_poly.pdbx_strand_id
1 'polypeptide(L)'
;MYGEAEDYPKNLPTIFTTTSTHKLLAALSQASLIGVRDGRNPVPHSRFNESYMMHASTSPLYPIIMANEVSAEMMRGQSGKYLTTESITEAVRFRKAVRRIRRELQDNQDWFFSTWNADFVTDPDSGKTVSFEDAPLSLLVNDPRCWELRADDKWHGFQGIEDGYCMLDPIKVSVVMPGMAIDGSLEAMGIPAVLVTAFLSQRGIQVEKTTDFTILFLFSLGITKGKYGTLLNALLKFKDAYDANVPVEQLLYTQESDCPAAYKGKGLKTLADEMFTFFKDTGLTHVQAEAFTTLPEPVMTPADAYVKLVHNDIQTVSVDNLYNCILATGVVPYPPGIPMLMPGESAGGKGSPYIRYLKILQQWDQRFPGFAHDIHGVENENGIYYVQCLKTSK
;
A
#
# COMPACT_ATOMS: atom_id res chain seq x y z
N MET A 1 1.69 -23.09 2.49
CA MET A 1 1.79 -23.93 3.70
C MET A 1 2.95 -24.90 3.50
N TYR A 2 3.80 -25.14 4.51
CA TYR A 2 5.02 -25.95 4.34
C TYR A 2 4.77 -27.44 4.64
N GLY A 3 5.31 -28.34 3.82
CA GLY A 3 5.15 -29.81 3.93
C GLY A 3 3.95 -30.39 3.20
N GLU A 4 3.77 -31.71 3.27
CA GLU A 4 2.65 -32.40 2.63
C GLU A 4 1.34 -32.19 3.41
N ALA A 5 0.21 -32.24 2.71
CA ALA A 5 -1.11 -32.05 3.33
C ALA A 5 -1.48 -33.19 4.30
N GLU A 6 -1.02 -34.40 4.00
CA GLU A 6 -1.27 -35.61 4.81
C GLU A 6 -0.57 -35.55 6.17
N ASP A 7 0.58 -34.88 6.24
CA ASP A 7 1.39 -34.73 7.46
C ASP A 7 0.82 -33.70 8.44
N TYR A 8 -0.23 -32.96 8.06
CA TYR A 8 -0.79 -31.93 8.92
C TYR A 8 -1.52 -32.52 10.14
N PRO A 9 -1.15 -32.16 11.38
CA PRO A 9 -1.73 -32.77 12.57
C PRO A 9 -3.24 -32.53 12.70
N LYS A 10 -4.01 -33.62 12.81
CA LYS A 10 -5.49 -33.57 12.88
C LYS A 10 -6.05 -32.96 14.16
N ASN A 11 -5.22 -32.82 15.19
CA ASN A 11 -5.56 -32.14 16.44
C ASN A 11 -5.32 -30.62 16.41
N LEU A 12 -4.74 -30.07 15.34
CA LEU A 12 -4.59 -28.61 15.15
C LEU A 12 -5.79 -28.03 14.40
N PRO A 13 -6.00 -26.70 14.33
CA PRO A 13 -7.12 -26.11 13.59
C PRO A 13 -7.07 -26.43 12.08
N THR A 14 -8.22 -26.53 11.43
CA THR A 14 -8.26 -26.53 9.96
C THR A 14 -7.76 -25.19 9.43
N ILE A 15 -6.83 -25.20 8.48
CA ILE A 15 -6.21 -23.99 7.91
C ILE A 15 -6.69 -23.78 6.48
N PHE A 16 -7.08 -22.55 6.17
CA PHE A 16 -7.34 -22.07 4.82
C PHE A 16 -6.30 -21.04 4.43
N THR A 17 -5.80 -21.12 3.19
CA THR A 17 -5.00 -20.06 2.58
C THR A 17 -5.60 -19.67 1.25
N THR A 18 -5.85 -18.38 1.05
CA THR A 18 -6.28 -17.83 -0.23
C THR A 18 -5.10 -17.14 -0.90
N THR A 19 -4.76 -17.55 -2.11
CA THR A 19 -3.66 -16.96 -2.87
C THR A 19 -4.19 -16.46 -4.21
N SER A 20 -4.17 -15.14 -4.41
CA SER A 20 -4.36 -14.57 -5.75
C SER A 20 -3.10 -14.84 -6.57
N THR A 21 -3.11 -15.91 -7.36
CA THR A 21 -1.96 -16.36 -8.17
C THR A 21 -1.43 -15.23 -9.04
N HIS A 22 -2.31 -14.46 -9.66
CA HIS A 22 -1.95 -13.35 -10.56
C HIS A 22 -1.28 -12.14 -9.91
N LYS A 23 -1.26 -12.03 -8.57
CA LYS A 23 -0.66 -10.85 -7.91
C LYS A 23 0.86 -10.91 -7.92
N LEU A 24 1.43 -12.02 -7.46
CA LEU A 24 2.89 -12.17 -7.30
C LEU A 24 3.45 -13.48 -7.88
N LEU A 25 2.59 -14.39 -8.35
CA LEU A 25 2.98 -15.53 -9.17
C LEU A 25 2.63 -15.23 -10.64
N ALA A 26 2.97 -16.16 -11.52
CA ALA A 26 2.76 -16.01 -12.97
C ALA A 26 1.43 -16.62 -13.39
N ALA A 27 0.35 -15.84 -13.34
CA ALA A 27 -0.97 -16.26 -13.84
C ALA A 27 -1.81 -15.08 -14.36
N LEU A 28 -2.85 -15.38 -15.12
CA LEU A 28 -3.81 -14.39 -15.63
C LEU A 28 -4.65 -13.79 -14.49
N SER A 29 -5.04 -12.52 -14.61
CA SER A 29 -5.99 -11.89 -13.69
C SER A 29 -7.23 -12.76 -13.43
N GLN A 30 -7.76 -12.69 -12.22
CA GLN A 30 -8.80 -13.59 -11.66
C GLN A 30 -8.33 -15.00 -11.28
N ALA A 31 -7.14 -15.46 -11.71
CA ALA A 31 -6.59 -16.73 -11.23
C ALA A 31 -6.28 -16.67 -9.73
N SER A 32 -6.78 -17.65 -8.97
CA SER A 32 -6.51 -17.80 -7.54
C SER A 32 -6.57 -19.27 -7.13
N LEU A 33 -6.03 -19.56 -5.95
CA LEU A 33 -6.02 -20.88 -5.32
C LEU A 33 -6.54 -20.78 -3.89
N ILE A 34 -7.34 -21.77 -3.47
CA ILE A 34 -7.69 -22.00 -2.07
C ILE A 34 -6.95 -23.26 -1.63
N GLY A 35 -5.98 -23.09 -0.74
CA GLY A 35 -5.30 -24.20 -0.06
C GLY A 35 -6.04 -24.55 1.22
N VAL A 36 -6.28 -25.84 1.46
CA VAL A 36 -6.92 -26.35 2.67
C VAL A 36 -6.02 -27.39 3.33
N ARG A 37 -5.86 -27.29 4.65
CA ARG A 37 -5.29 -28.36 5.49
C ARG A 37 -6.29 -28.73 6.57
N ASP A 38 -6.80 -29.95 6.48
CA ASP A 38 -7.77 -30.48 7.41
C ASP A 38 -7.13 -30.78 8.76
N GLY A 39 -7.61 -30.06 9.79
CA GLY A 39 -7.30 -30.29 11.19
C GLY A 39 -8.56 -30.71 11.95
N ARG A 40 -8.79 -30.11 13.11
CA ARG A 40 -10.03 -30.20 13.88
C ARG A 40 -11.16 -29.52 13.12
N ASN A 41 -12.34 -30.11 13.21
CA ASN A 41 -13.58 -29.66 12.57
C ASN A 41 -13.40 -29.37 11.06
N PRO A 42 -12.91 -30.34 10.27
CA PRO A 42 -12.70 -30.13 8.84
C PRO A 42 -14.05 -29.89 8.14
N VAL A 43 -13.98 -29.21 6.99
CA VAL A 43 -15.15 -29.03 6.12
C VAL A 43 -15.06 -30.09 5.02
N PRO A 44 -15.93 -31.12 5.02
CA PRO A 44 -15.87 -32.16 4.01
C PRO A 44 -15.98 -31.56 2.60
N HIS A 45 -15.25 -32.15 1.64
CA HIS A 45 -15.20 -31.66 0.27
C HIS A 45 -16.60 -31.39 -0.33
N SER A 46 -17.55 -32.31 -0.13
CA SER A 46 -18.92 -32.14 -0.64
C SER A 46 -19.59 -30.85 -0.15
N ARG A 47 -19.47 -30.55 1.15
CA ARG A 47 -20.04 -29.33 1.74
C ARG A 47 -19.29 -28.07 1.30
N PHE A 48 -17.97 -28.15 1.19
CA PHE A 48 -17.16 -27.04 0.68
C PHE A 48 -17.49 -26.74 -0.79
N ASN A 49 -17.71 -27.78 -1.60
CA ASN A 49 -18.03 -27.66 -3.02
C ASN A 49 -19.37 -26.96 -3.26
N GLU A 50 -20.37 -27.12 -2.39
CA GLU A 50 -21.62 -26.34 -2.48
C GLU A 50 -21.36 -24.83 -2.35
N SER A 51 -20.52 -24.42 -1.40
CA SER A 51 -20.12 -23.00 -1.26
C SER A 51 -19.27 -22.53 -2.44
N TYR A 52 -18.41 -23.38 -2.99
CA TYR A 52 -17.63 -23.06 -4.19
C TYR A 52 -18.56 -22.82 -5.39
N MET A 53 -19.51 -23.72 -5.63
CA MET A 53 -20.46 -23.65 -6.75
C MET A 53 -21.43 -22.47 -6.62
N MET A 54 -21.71 -21.98 -5.41
CA MET A 54 -22.51 -20.78 -5.18
C MET A 54 -21.86 -19.50 -5.74
N HIS A 55 -20.52 -19.45 -5.80
CA HIS A 55 -19.77 -18.29 -6.28
C HIS A 55 -19.06 -18.50 -7.63
N ALA A 56 -18.91 -19.76 -8.06
CA ALA A 56 -18.27 -20.10 -9.31
C ALA A 56 -19.21 -19.91 -10.52
N SER A 57 -18.63 -19.63 -11.68
CA SER A 57 -19.36 -19.68 -12.96
C SER A 57 -19.50 -21.13 -13.43
N THR A 58 -20.67 -21.49 -13.95
CA THR A 58 -20.89 -22.77 -14.65
C THR A 58 -20.17 -22.85 -16.01
N SER A 59 -19.55 -21.75 -16.46
CA SER A 59 -18.79 -21.67 -17.70
C SER A 59 -17.46 -20.96 -17.44
N PRO A 60 -16.50 -21.63 -16.78
CA PRO A 60 -15.22 -21.03 -16.46
C PRO A 60 -14.36 -20.87 -17.70
N LEU A 61 -13.51 -19.84 -17.72
CA LEU A 61 -12.56 -19.61 -18.80
C LEU A 61 -11.35 -20.55 -18.62
N TYR A 62 -11.27 -21.60 -19.43
CA TYR A 62 -10.23 -22.65 -19.31
C TYR A 62 -8.78 -22.13 -19.31
N PRO A 63 -8.42 -21.10 -20.10
CA PRO A 63 -7.09 -20.47 -20.00
C PRO A 63 -6.71 -19.99 -18.58
N ILE A 64 -7.66 -19.51 -17.77
CA ILE A 64 -7.37 -19.09 -16.38
C ILE A 64 -7.02 -20.32 -15.52
N ILE A 65 -7.72 -21.43 -15.74
CA ILE A 65 -7.44 -22.70 -15.05
C ILE A 65 -6.04 -23.20 -15.43
N MET A 66 -5.71 -23.22 -16.73
CA MET A 66 -4.38 -23.59 -17.21
C MET A 66 -3.28 -22.69 -16.67
N ALA A 67 -3.53 -21.38 -16.53
CA ALA A 67 -2.55 -20.45 -15.96
C ALA A 67 -2.21 -20.79 -14.50
N ASN A 68 -3.19 -21.23 -13.71
CA ASN A 68 -2.95 -21.73 -12.35
C ASN A 68 -2.09 -22.99 -12.33
N GLU A 69 -2.33 -23.93 -13.25
CA GLU A 69 -1.55 -25.18 -13.36
C GLU A 69 -0.09 -24.90 -13.75
N VAL A 70 0.12 -24.07 -14.77
CA VAL A 70 1.48 -23.64 -15.18
C VAL A 70 2.18 -22.90 -14.06
N SER A 71 1.49 -22.00 -13.34
CA SER A 71 2.07 -21.29 -12.21
C SER A 71 2.51 -22.24 -11.09
N ALA A 72 1.76 -23.32 -10.84
CA ALA A 72 2.12 -24.31 -9.83
C ALA A 72 3.37 -25.09 -10.26
N GLU A 73 3.47 -25.50 -11.52
CA GLU A 73 4.63 -26.20 -12.06
C GLU A 73 5.89 -25.32 -12.07
N MET A 74 5.76 -24.03 -12.39
CA MET A 74 6.87 -23.06 -12.30
C MET A 74 7.44 -22.99 -10.87
N MET A 75 6.60 -23.15 -9.85
CA MET A 75 7.01 -23.11 -8.45
C MET A 75 7.56 -24.45 -7.93
N ARG A 76 7.48 -25.53 -8.71
CA ARG A 76 7.86 -26.87 -8.26
C ARG A 76 9.38 -27.02 -8.13
N GLY A 77 9.80 -27.63 -7.03
CA GLY A 77 11.19 -28.01 -6.77
C GLY A 77 12.16 -26.81 -6.74
N GLN A 78 13.33 -26.97 -7.38
CA GLN A 78 14.37 -25.94 -7.37
C GLN A 78 14.01 -24.70 -8.21
N SER A 79 13.07 -24.82 -9.17
CA SER A 79 12.68 -23.70 -10.02
C SER A 79 12.03 -22.58 -9.21
N GLY A 80 11.05 -22.90 -8.36
CA GLY A 80 10.41 -21.93 -7.48
C GLY A 80 11.38 -21.25 -6.53
N LYS A 81 12.35 -22.01 -5.98
CA LYS A 81 13.41 -21.44 -5.13
C LYS A 81 14.29 -20.47 -5.91
N TYR A 82 14.73 -20.84 -7.11
CA TYR A 82 15.55 -19.96 -7.95
C TYR A 82 14.79 -18.66 -8.31
N LEU A 83 13.54 -18.78 -8.77
CA LEU A 83 12.70 -17.66 -9.19
C LEU A 83 12.45 -16.67 -8.04
N THR A 84 12.11 -17.18 -6.85
CA THR A 84 11.88 -16.34 -5.66
C THR A 84 13.18 -15.71 -5.16
N THR A 85 14.29 -16.46 -5.12
CA THR A 85 15.62 -15.93 -4.75
C THR A 85 16.08 -14.83 -5.72
N GLU A 86 15.79 -14.94 -7.02
CA GLU A 86 16.13 -13.91 -8.00
C GLU A 86 15.38 -12.60 -7.71
N SER A 87 14.06 -12.66 -7.48
CA SER A 87 13.26 -11.47 -7.11
C SER A 87 13.76 -10.80 -5.82
N ILE A 88 14.08 -11.59 -4.78
CA ILE A 88 14.67 -11.09 -3.53
C ILE A 88 16.01 -10.41 -3.82
N THR A 89 16.88 -11.05 -4.61
CA THR A 89 18.22 -10.52 -4.93
C THR A 89 18.14 -9.17 -5.63
N GLU A 90 17.25 -9.00 -6.62
CA GLU A 90 17.08 -7.73 -7.32
C GLU A 90 16.50 -6.64 -6.41
N ALA A 91 15.54 -6.99 -5.54
CA ALA A 91 14.99 -6.05 -4.56
C ALA A 91 16.06 -5.55 -3.58
N VAL A 92 16.91 -6.46 -3.08
CA VAL A 92 18.02 -6.12 -2.19
C VAL A 92 19.04 -5.25 -2.91
N ARG A 93 19.41 -5.57 -4.16
CA ARG A 93 20.33 -4.75 -4.96
C ARG A 93 19.82 -3.32 -5.12
N PHE A 94 18.54 -3.16 -5.43
CA PHE A 94 17.91 -1.84 -5.53
C PHE A 94 17.96 -1.08 -4.19
N ARG A 95 17.55 -1.71 -3.08
CA ARG A 95 17.61 -1.10 -1.73
C ARG A 95 19.02 -0.63 -1.38
N LYS A 96 20.02 -1.47 -1.60
CA LYS A 96 21.43 -1.12 -1.36
C LYS A 96 21.88 0.05 -2.24
N ALA A 97 21.49 0.07 -3.52
CA ALA A 97 21.86 1.16 -4.43
C ALA A 97 21.27 2.51 -4.00
N VAL A 98 19.98 2.55 -3.64
CA VAL A 98 19.33 3.76 -3.13
C VAL A 98 20.01 4.26 -1.85
N ARG A 99 20.31 3.36 -0.91
CA ARG A 99 20.98 3.70 0.36
C ARG A 99 22.41 4.22 0.16
N ARG A 100 23.19 3.65 -0.78
CA ARG A 100 24.54 4.16 -1.11
C ARG A 100 24.50 5.59 -1.63
N ILE A 101 23.65 5.84 -2.63
CA ILE A 101 23.48 7.19 -3.20
C ILE A 101 23.03 8.18 -2.12
N ARG A 102 22.08 7.78 -1.28
CA ARG A 102 21.64 8.61 -0.15
C ARG A 102 22.80 8.95 0.78
N ARG A 103 23.61 7.97 1.18
CA ARG A 103 24.76 8.18 2.06
C ARG A 103 25.77 9.16 1.45
N GLU A 104 26.13 8.96 0.18
CA GLU A 104 27.06 9.84 -0.55
C GLU A 104 26.55 11.29 -0.67
N LEU A 105 25.25 11.48 -0.86
CA LEU A 105 24.63 12.81 -0.91
C LEU A 105 24.49 13.45 0.47
N GLN A 106 24.20 12.66 1.50
CA GLN A 106 24.13 13.15 2.89
C GLN A 106 25.47 13.69 3.40
N ASP A 107 26.60 13.10 2.98
CA ASP A 107 27.95 13.62 3.29
C ASP A 107 28.16 15.05 2.76
N ASN A 108 27.39 15.45 1.74
CA ASN A 108 27.37 16.81 1.16
C ASN A 108 26.18 17.66 1.63
N GLN A 109 25.50 17.25 2.71
CA GLN A 109 24.28 17.88 3.24
C GLN A 109 23.12 17.97 2.24
N ASP A 110 23.08 17.04 1.28
CA ASP A 110 22.04 16.97 0.25
C ASP A 110 21.03 15.85 0.54
N TRP A 111 19.86 15.93 -0.09
CA TRP A 111 18.74 15.02 0.12
C TRP A 111 18.70 13.93 -0.95
N PHE A 112 18.23 12.74 -0.56
CA PHE A 112 17.81 11.72 -1.52
C PHE A 112 16.75 10.81 -0.89
N PHE A 113 16.06 10.05 -1.73
CA PHE A 113 15.13 9.02 -1.27
C PHE A 113 15.82 7.97 -0.38
N SER A 114 15.06 7.32 0.49
CA SER A 114 15.50 6.16 1.26
C SER A 114 14.65 4.93 0.92
N THR A 115 14.94 3.81 1.55
CA THR A 115 14.09 2.61 1.52
C THR A 115 13.69 2.21 2.92
N TRP A 116 12.43 1.82 3.08
CA TRP A 116 11.89 1.33 4.35
C TRP A 116 12.37 -0.11 4.57
N ASN A 117 13.46 -0.24 5.33
CA ASN A 117 14.09 -1.45 5.84
C ASN A 117 15.08 -1.05 6.96
N ALA A 118 15.60 -2.04 7.67
CA ALA A 118 16.61 -1.83 8.71
C ALA A 118 17.79 -1.00 8.21
N ASP A 119 18.25 -0.07 9.05
CA ASP A 119 19.43 0.77 8.78
C ASP A 119 20.74 -0.04 8.95
N PHE A 120 20.74 -0.96 9.92
CA PHE A 120 21.85 -1.84 10.22
C PHE A 120 21.38 -3.29 10.28
N VAL A 121 22.27 -4.21 9.95
CA VAL A 121 22.05 -5.65 10.10
C VAL A 121 23.23 -6.28 10.82
N THR A 122 22.96 -7.34 11.59
CA THR A 122 23.99 -8.10 12.31
C THR A 122 24.25 -9.40 11.59
N ASP A 123 25.51 -9.64 11.24
CA ASP A 123 25.96 -10.94 10.74
C ASP A 123 25.95 -11.95 11.91
N PRO A 124 25.16 -13.03 11.81
CA PRO A 124 25.05 -14.01 12.89
C PRO A 124 26.33 -14.80 13.15
N ASP A 125 27.20 -14.97 12.14
CA ASP A 125 28.40 -15.79 12.25
C ASP A 125 29.52 -15.02 12.95
N SER A 126 29.65 -13.73 12.62
CA SER A 126 30.68 -12.85 13.19
C SER A 126 30.21 -11.99 14.36
N GLY A 127 28.89 -11.87 14.57
CA GLY A 127 28.28 -10.95 15.54
C GLY A 127 28.43 -9.47 15.15
N LYS A 128 28.98 -9.16 13.97
CA LYS A 128 29.29 -7.79 13.55
C LYS A 128 28.05 -7.10 13.00
N THR A 129 27.74 -5.93 13.53
CA THR A 129 26.73 -5.03 12.97
C THR A 129 27.33 -4.13 11.89
N VAL A 130 26.67 -4.04 10.75
CA VAL A 130 27.08 -3.25 9.58
C VAL A 130 25.88 -2.51 8.99
N SER A 131 26.12 -1.39 8.32
CA SER A 131 25.08 -0.68 7.56
C SER A 131 24.49 -1.58 6.48
N PHE A 132 23.18 -1.48 6.23
CA PHE A 132 22.45 -2.34 5.30
C PHE A 132 23.10 -2.39 3.90
N GLU A 133 23.54 -1.25 3.37
CA GLU A 133 24.16 -1.12 2.06
C GLU A 133 25.59 -1.69 1.96
N ASP A 134 26.24 -1.95 3.10
CA ASP A 134 27.57 -2.57 3.17
C ASP A 134 27.51 -4.06 3.51
N ALA A 135 26.38 -4.53 4.06
CA ALA A 135 26.17 -5.94 4.36
C ALA A 135 26.38 -6.86 3.13
N PRO A 136 26.95 -8.06 3.30
CA PRO A 136 27.06 -9.02 2.21
C PRO A 136 25.69 -9.29 1.57
N LEU A 137 25.63 -9.32 0.23
CA LEU A 137 24.37 -9.59 -0.48
C LEU A 137 23.80 -10.96 -0.10
N SER A 138 24.66 -11.96 0.09
CA SER A 138 24.28 -13.30 0.52
C SER A 138 23.62 -13.32 1.91
N LEU A 139 24.05 -12.45 2.83
CA LEU A 139 23.42 -12.34 4.16
C LEU A 139 21.98 -11.85 4.02
N LEU A 140 21.78 -10.72 3.34
CA LEU A 140 20.46 -10.12 3.16
C LEU A 140 19.49 -10.99 2.35
N VAL A 141 19.98 -11.83 1.44
CA VAL A 141 19.14 -12.71 0.61
C VAL A 141 18.74 -13.99 1.34
N ASN A 142 19.58 -14.52 2.23
CA ASN A 142 19.39 -15.85 2.81
C ASN A 142 19.01 -15.83 4.29
N ASP A 143 19.23 -14.74 5.02
CA ASP A 143 18.94 -14.66 6.46
C ASP A 143 17.66 -13.84 6.72
N PRO A 144 16.57 -14.48 7.20
CA PRO A 144 15.34 -13.78 7.52
C PRO A 144 15.49 -12.77 8.67
N ARG A 145 16.47 -12.94 9.56
CA ARG A 145 16.70 -12.04 10.71
C ARG A 145 17.12 -10.64 10.30
N CYS A 146 17.58 -10.45 9.06
CA CYS A 146 17.83 -9.12 8.48
C CYS A 146 16.54 -8.33 8.19
N TRP A 147 15.39 -9.00 8.23
CA TRP A 147 14.09 -8.45 7.85
C TRP A 147 13.07 -8.49 8.99
N GLU A 148 13.39 -9.09 10.12
CA GLU A 148 12.56 -9.06 11.32
C GLU A 148 12.40 -7.63 11.85
N LEU A 149 11.20 -7.30 12.32
CA LEU A 149 10.94 -6.04 13.02
C LEU A 149 11.13 -6.30 14.51
N ARG A 150 12.28 -5.88 15.05
CA ARG A 150 12.67 -6.11 16.45
C ARG A 150 12.13 -5.00 17.35
N ALA A 151 11.79 -5.31 18.59
CA ALA A 151 11.16 -4.38 19.52
C ALA A 151 11.94 -3.04 19.68
N ASP A 152 13.28 -3.11 19.67
CA ASP A 152 14.17 -1.97 19.89
C ASP A 152 14.54 -1.20 18.61
N ASP A 153 14.13 -1.69 17.44
CA ASP A 153 14.48 -1.08 16.15
C ASP A 153 13.59 0.15 15.87
N LYS A 154 14.22 1.31 15.65
CA LYS A 154 13.46 2.56 15.40
C LYS A 154 12.98 2.74 13.96
N TRP A 155 13.63 2.07 13.00
CA TRP A 155 13.42 2.31 11.57
C TRP A 155 11.99 1.99 11.09
N HIS A 156 11.29 1.06 11.75
CA HIS A 156 9.96 0.62 11.33
C HIS A 156 8.80 1.43 11.93
N GLY A 157 9.04 2.22 12.99
CA GLY A 157 8.04 3.12 13.58
C GLY A 157 6.93 2.46 14.40
N PHE A 158 6.77 1.12 14.38
CA PHE A 158 5.81 0.43 15.24
C PHE A 158 6.23 0.42 16.71
N GLN A 159 5.37 0.93 17.59
CA GLN A 159 5.55 0.87 19.04
C GLN A 159 4.96 -0.43 19.61
N GLY A 160 5.66 -1.05 20.56
CA GLY A 160 5.16 -2.22 21.29
C GLY A 160 5.11 -3.52 20.48
N ILE A 161 5.88 -3.61 19.39
CA ILE A 161 6.02 -4.84 18.63
C ILE A 161 6.85 -5.88 19.43
N GLU A 162 6.43 -7.14 19.39
CA GLU A 162 7.15 -8.25 20.03
C GLU A 162 8.19 -8.86 19.08
N ASP A 163 9.33 -9.29 19.62
CA ASP A 163 10.36 -9.98 18.83
C ASP A 163 9.83 -11.28 18.22
N GLY A 164 10.23 -11.55 16.97
CA GLY A 164 9.79 -12.74 16.23
C GLY A 164 8.33 -12.70 15.76
N TYR A 165 7.62 -11.58 15.95
CA TYR A 165 6.21 -11.46 15.57
C TYR A 165 6.02 -11.30 14.06
N CYS A 166 6.77 -10.41 13.42
CA CYS A 166 6.66 -10.17 11.98
C CYS A 166 7.98 -9.74 11.32
N MET A 167 8.00 -9.83 9.99
CA MET A 167 9.13 -9.43 9.15
C MET A 167 8.68 -8.63 7.94
N LEU A 168 9.57 -7.79 7.44
CA LEU A 168 9.43 -7.07 6.19
C LEU A 168 9.68 -8.02 5.02
N ASP A 169 8.73 -8.09 4.10
CA ASP A 169 8.93 -8.79 2.83
C ASP A 169 10.00 -8.07 1.97
N PRO A 170 11.14 -8.71 1.65
CA PRO A 170 12.22 -8.06 0.90
C PRO A 170 11.78 -7.49 -0.45
N ILE A 171 10.86 -8.18 -1.13
CA ILE A 171 10.42 -7.86 -2.50
C ILE A 171 9.39 -6.74 -2.58
N LYS A 172 8.82 -6.33 -1.45
CA LYS A 172 7.91 -5.18 -1.34
C LYS A 172 8.70 -3.95 -0.97
N VAL A 173 9.29 -3.30 -1.97
CA VAL A 173 10.20 -2.19 -1.74
C VAL A 173 9.45 -0.88 -1.63
N SER A 174 9.32 -0.38 -0.41
CA SER A 174 8.81 0.96 -0.15
C SER A 174 9.96 1.95 -0.19
N VAL A 175 9.93 2.87 -1.16
CA VAL A 175 10.81 4.05 -1.25
C VAL A 175 10.19 5.16 -0.40
N VAL A 176 11.00 5.78 0.44
CA VAL A 176 10.59 6.80 1.41
C VAL A 176 11.08 8.16 0.95
N MET A 177 10.15 9.12 0.89
CA MET A 177 10.40 10.50 0.53
C MET A 177 10.81 11.30 1.78
N PRO A 178 11.60 12.38 1.63
CA PRO A 178 11.78 13.37 2.70
C PRO A 178 10.44 13.95 3.14
N GLY A 179 10.31 14.35 4.41
CA GLY A 179 9.12 15.02 4.92
C GLY A 179 8.60 14.49 6.25
N MET A 180 9.01 13.30 6.67
CA MET A 180 8.61 12.68 7.93
C MET A 180 9.83 12.21 8.71
N ALA A 181 9.98 12.71 9.95
CA ALA A 181 11.02 12.28 10.86
C ALA A 181 10.66 10.93 11.52
N ILE A 182 11.66 10.27 12.11
CA ILE A 182 11.50 8.96 12.77
C ILE A 182 10.50 9.01 13.94
N ASP A 183 10.37 10.17 14.60
CA ASP A 183 9.43 10.37 15.70
C ASP A 183 7.98 10.66 15.25
N GLY A 184 7.73 10.67 13.93
CA GLY A 184 6.42 10.95 13.34
C GLY A 184 6.11 12.44 13.19
N SER A 185 7.06 13.34 13.46
CA SER A 185 6.93 14.77 13.17
C SER A 185 7.24 15.09 11.71
N LEU A 186 6.58 16.12 11.16
CA LEU A 186 6.88 16.61 9.82
C LEU A 186 8.19 17.41 9.82
N GLU A 187 9.06 17.12 8.84
CA GLU A 187 10.33 17.81 8.68
C GLU A 187 10.15 19.26 8.16
N ALA A 188 11.26 20.01 8.08
CA ALA A 188 11.24 21.37 7.53
C ALA A 188 10.87 21.37 6.03
N MET A 189 11.38 20.41 5.27
CA MET A 189 11.12 20.18 3.85
C MET A 189 10.52 18.78 3.66
N GLY A 190 9.64 18.62 2.68
CA GLY A 190 9.08 17.32 2.35
C GLY A 190 8.61 17.26 0.91
N ILE A 191 8.62 16.04 0.37
CA ILE A 191 8.27 15.76 -1.02
C ILE A 191 7.07 14.80 -1.01
N PRO A 192 5.86 15.29 -1.30
CA PRO A 192 4.68 14.44 -1.44
C PRO A 192 4.91 13.35 -2.49
N ALA A 193 4.63 12.11 -2.11
CA ALA A 193 4.88 10.94 -2.94
C ALA A 193 4.15 11.00 -4.29
N VAL A 194 2.96 11.60 -4.30
CA VAL A 194 2.12 11.74 -5.51
C VAL A 194 2.82 12.51 -6.64
N LEU A 195 3.72 13.46 -6.32
CA LEU A 195 4.51 14.17 -7.33
C LEU A 195 5.55 13.26 -7.98
N VAL A 196 6.22 12.44 -7.18
CA VAL A 196 7.18 11.44 -7.66
C VAL A 196 6.45 10.39 -8.51
N THR A 197 5.28 9.92 -8.06
CA THR A 197 4.44 8.99 -8.84
C THR A 197 4.03 9.58 -10.18
N ALA A 198 3.55 10.82 -10.23
CA ALA A 198 3.18 11.47 -11.49
C ALA A 198 4.37 11.58 -12.44
N PHE A 199 5.54 11.96 -11.93
CA PHE A 199 6.77 12.05 -12.71
C PHE A 199 7.24 10.71 -13.27
N LEU A 200 7.13 9.64 -12.47
CA LEU A 200 7.45 8.27 -12.87
C LEU A 200 6.48 7.75 -13.94
N SER A 201 5.18 8.06 -13.80
CA SER A 201 4.15 7.66 -14.77
C SER A 201 4.41 8.22 -16.16
N GLN A 202 4.84 9.49 -16.27
CA GLN A 202 5.26 10.12 -17.55
C GLN A 202 6.47 9.43 -18.21
N ARG A 203 7.16 8.54 -17.49
CA ARG A 203 8.29 7.75 -17.98
C ARG A 203 7.95 6.26 -18.13
N GLY A 204 6.66 5.91 -18.09
CA GLY A 204 6.19 4.53 -18.22
C GLY A 204 6.50 3.64 -17.02
N ILE A 205 6.80 4.24 -15.86
CA ILE A 205 7.03 3.51 -14.60
C ILE A 205 5.77 3.59 -13.77
N GLN A 206 5.03 2.47 -13.72
CA GLN A 206 3.85 2.34 -12.88
C GLN A 206 4.23 1.84 -11.49
N VAL A 207 3.65 2.49 -10.48
CA VAL A 207 3.86 2.17 -9.06
C VAL A 207 2.71 1.31 -8.56
N GLU A 208 2.95 0.48 -7.54
CA GLU A 208 1.89 -0.37 -6.97
C GLU A 208 0.97 0.41 -6.05
N LYS A 209 1.57 1.17 -5.12
CA LYS A 209 0.83 1.95 -4.13
C LYS A 209 1.60 3.22 -3.83
N THR A 210 0.86 4.32 -3.72
CA THR A 210 1.35 5.62 -3.26
C THR A 210 0.61 6.00 -2.00
N THR A 211 1.35 6.53 -1.02
CA THR A 211 0.82 7.11 0.23
C THR A 211 1.23 8.58 0.30
N ASP A 212 1.29 9.19 1.47
CA ASP A 212 1.74 10.58 1.60
C ASP A 212 3.24 10.75 1.30
N PHE A 213 4.08 9.88 1.88
CA PHE A 213 5.56 9.96 1.78
C PHE A 213 6.22 8.63 1.42
N THR A 214 5.46 7.62 0.98
CA THR A 214 6.04 6.36 0.50
C THR A 214 5.42 5.88 -0.82
N ILE A 215 6.26 5.26 -1.66
CA ILE A 215 5.87 4.59 -2.90
C ILE A 215 6.32 3.14 -2.82
N LEU A 216 5.39 2.22 -3.05
CA LEU A 216 5.66 0.79 -3.10
C LEU A 216 5.95 0.34 -4.53
N PHE A 217 7.06 -0.37 -4.70
CA PHE A 217 7.40 -1.13 -5.90
C PHE A 217 7.38 -2.62 -5.59
N LEU A 218 6.76 -3.41 -6.46
CA LEU A 218 6.75 -4.87 -6.38
C LEU A 218 7.86 -5.47 -7.24
N PHE A 219 8.74 -6.25 -6.61
CA PHE A 219 9.73 -7.07 -7.29
C PHE A 219 9.16 -8.48 -7.47
N SER A 220 8.49 -8.73 -8.60
CA SER A 220 7.86 -10.01 -8.90
C SER A 220 8.77 -10.94 -9.72
N LEU A 221 8.27 -12.13 -10.07
CA LEU A 221 8.98 -13.09 -10.92
C LEU A 221 9.23 -12.58 -12.35
N GLY A 222 8.49 -11.57 -12.79
CA GLY A 222 8.58 -11.03 -14.16
C GLY A 222 9.63 -9.94 -14.35
N ILE A 223 10.38 -9.56 -13.31
CA ILE A 223 11.44 -8.56 -13.44
C ILE A 223 12.68 -9.19 -14.08
N THR A 224 13.42 -8.39 -14.85
CA THR A 224 14.70 -8.79 -15.41
C THR A 224 15.84 -8.21 -14.59
N LYS A 225 16.99 -8.91 -14.56
CA LYS A 225 18.20 -8.46 -13.87
C LYS A 225 18.60 -7.06 -14.32
N GLY A 226 18.80 -6.15 -13.37
CA GLY A 226 19.22 -4.78 -13.63
C GLY A 226 18.11 -3.82 -14.06
N LYS A 227 16.86 -4.26 -14.22
CA LYS A 227 15.72 -3.37 -14.55
C LYS A 227 15.52 -2.27 -13.50
N TYR A 228 15.89 -2.52 -12.24
CA TYR A 228 15.87 -1.51 -11.19
C TYR A 228 16.75 -0.29 -11.51
N GLY A 229 17.76 -0.42 -12.39
CA GLY A 229 18.58 0.71 -12.84
C GLY A 229 17.78 1.77 -13.59
N THR A 230 16.75 1.38 -14.35
CA THR A 230 15.83 2.33 -15.01
C THR A 230 15.05 3.13 -13.97
N LEU A 231 14.57 2.48 -12.91
CA LEU A 231 13.88 3.15 -11.81
C LEU A 231 14.82 4.09 -11.07
N LEU A 232 16.04 3.64 -10.74
CA LEU A 232 17.03 4.45 -10.04
C LEU A 232 17.41 5.71 -10.83
N ASN A 233 17.61 5.58 -12.14
CA ASN A 233 17.87 6.71 -13.03
C ASN A 233 16.68 7.69 -13.07
N ALA A 234 15.45 7.18 -13.04
CA ALA A 234 14.27 8.04 -12.99
C ALA A 234 14.17 8.82 -11.66
N LEU A 235 14.53 8.20 -10.53
CA LEU A 235 14.60 8.86 -9.23
C LEU A 235 15.68 9.95 -9.19
N LEU A 236 16.86 9.69 -9.76
CA LEU A 236 17.92 10.70 -9.91
C LEU A 236 17.44 11.89 -10.75
N LYS A 237 16.80 11.63 -11.90
CA LYS A 237 16.23 12.68 -12.75
C LYS A 237 15.12 13.48 -12.07
N PHE A 238 14.32 12.84 -11.21
CA PHE A 238 13.34 13.57 -10.40
C PHE A 238 14.05 14.55 -9.47
N LYS A 239 15.09 14.09 -8.76
CA LYS A 239 15.89 14.92 -7.86
C LYS A 239 16.49 16.12 -8.60
N ASP A 240 17.14 15.90 -9.74
CA ASP A 240 17.71 16.97 -10.56
C ASP A 240 16.65 18.01 -10.98
N ALA A 241 15.48 17.55 -11.43
CA ALA A 241 14.38 18.41 -11.85
C ALA A 241 13.75 19.18 -10.66
N TYR A 242 13.68 18.54 -9.49
CA TYR A 242 13.21 19.15 -8.26
C TYR A 242 14.16 20.25 -7.80
N ASP A 243 15.47 19.98 -7.75
CA ASP A 243 16.47 20.94 -7.31
C ASP A 243 16.58 22.14 -8.25
N ALA A 244 16.45 21.91 -9.56
CA ALA A 244 16.39 22.96 -10.57
C ALA A 244 15.02 23.66 -10.64
N ASN A 245 14.05 23.25 -9.83
CA ASN A 245 12.66 23.75 -9.81
C ASN A 245 12.04 23.83 -11.22
N VAL A 246 12.25 22.79 -12.03
CA VAL A 246 11.81 22.75 -13.43
C VAL A 246 10.28 22.89 -13.51
N PRO A 247 9.72 23.63 -14.49
CA PRO A 247 8.28 23.82 -14.61
C PRO A 247 7.49 22.52 -14.66
N VAL A 248 6.42 22.44 -13.86
CA VAL A 248 5.55 21.25 -13.74
C VAL A 248 4.94 20.84 -15.07
N GLU A 249 4.55 21.81 -15.90
CA GLU A 249 3.96 21.60 -17.23
C GLU A 249 4.89 20.83 -18.19
N GLN A 250 6.21 20.94 -18.01
CA GLN A 250 7.21 20.24 -18.83
C GLN A 250 7.48 18.81 -18.33
N LEU A 251 7.13 18.51 -17.08
CA LEU A 251 7.51 17.26 -16.41
C LEU A 251 6.38 16.27 -16.23
N LEU A 252 5.18 16.78 -15.91
CA LEU A 252 4.06 15.96 -15.42
C LEU A 252 2.95 15.80 -16.46
N TYR A 253 3.01 16.52 -17.59
CA TYR A 253 1.99 16.52 -18.62
C TYR A 253 2.62 16.30 -20.00
N THR A 254 1.96 15.50 -20.84
CA THR A 254 2.44 15.23 -22.21
C THR A 254 2.21 16.42 -23.13
N GLN A 255 1.07 17.10 -23.00
CA GLN A 255 0.78 18.36 -23.67
C GLN A 255 0.61 19.47 -22.65
N GLU A 256 1.13 20.67 -22.94
CA GLU A 256 0.99 21.84 -22.06
C GLU A 256 -0.48 22.24 -21.85
N SER A 257 -1.37 21.93 -22.79
CA SER A 257 -2.81 22.15 -22.68
C SER A 257 -3.47 21.29 -21.60
N ASP A 258 -2.88 20.16 -21.25
CA ASP A 258 -3.41 19.24 -20.23
C ASP A 258 -3.07 19.71 -18.81
N CYS A 259 -2.12 20.64 -18.69
CA CYS A 259 -1.70 21.20 -17.41
C CYS A 259 -2.83 22.08 -16.82
N PRO A 260 -3.35 21.74 -15.62
CA PRO A 260 -4.30 22.58 -14.91
C PRO A 260 -3.79 24.01 -14.76
N ALA A 261 -4.69 24.99 -14.94
CA ALA A 261 -4.35 26.41 -14.81
C ALA A 261 -3.66 26.75 -13.49
N ALA A 262 -3.98 26.01 -12.41
CA ALA A 262 -3.38 26.16 -11.09
C ALA A 262 -1.86 25.87 -11.04
N TYR A 263 -1.29 25.19 -12.04
CA TYR A 263 0.13 24.81 -12.09
C TYR A 263 0.94 25.51 -13.18
N LYS A 264 0.30 26.32 -14.03
CA LYS A 264 1.01 27.06 -15.10
C LYS A 264 2.06 27.98 -14.50
N GLY A 265 3.29 27.87 -15.01
CA GLY A 265 4.45 28.63 -14.51
C GLY A 265 4.96 28.22 -13.12
N LYS A 266 4.38 27.21 -12.45
CA LYS A 266 4.90 26.69 -11.18
C LYS A 266 6.02 25.68 -11.44
N GLY A 267 7.10 25.80 -10.69
CA GLY A 267 8.16 24.80 -10.65
C GLY A 267 7.81 23.60 -9.75
N LEU A 268 8.46 22.47 -9.99
CA LEU A 268 8.21 21.22 -9.26
C LEU A 268 8.41 21.34 -7.75
N LYS A 269 9.49 22.01 -7.31
CA LYS A 269 9.77 22.23 -5.89
C LYS A 269 8.75 23.18 -5.27
N THR A 270 8.35 24.23 -5.98
CA THR A 270 7.29 25.14 -5.51
C THR A 270 5.98 24.40 -5.27
N LEU A 271 5.58 23.50 -6.17
CA LEU A 271 4.37 22.70 -5.97
C LEU A 271 4.50 21.72 -4.80
N ALA A 272 5.66 21.09 -4.62
CA ALA A 272 5.94 20.24 -3.48
C ALA A 272 5.85 20.99 -2.15
N ASP A 273 6.43 22.20 -2.07
CA ASP A 273 6.38 23.05 -0.88
C ASP A 273 4.93 23.46 -0.54
N GLU A 274 4.12 23.79 -1.54
CA GLU A 274 2.69 24.11 -1.35
C GLU A 274 1.90 22.91 -0.80
N MET A 275 2.10 21.73 -1.37
CA MET A 275 1.46 20.49 -0.91
C MET A 275 1.95 20.09 0.48
N PHE A 276 3.25 20.21 0.76
CA PHE A 276 3.81 19.90 2.07
C PHE A 276 3.35 20.87 3.15
N THR A 277 3.17 22.14 2.80
CA THR A 277 2.54 23.14 3.69
C THR A 277 1.11 22.74 4.03
N PHE A 278 0.34 22.20 3.08
CA PHE A 278 -1.00 21.68 3.36
C PHE A 278 -0.97 20.54 4.40
N PHE A 279 -0.02 19.61 4.31
CA PHE A 279 0.15 18.57 5.33
C PHE A 279 0.40 19.16 6.72
N LYS A 280 1.25 20.20 6.82
CA LYS A 280 1.55 20.89 8.08
C LYS A 280 0.34 21.62 8.65
N ASP A 281 -0.38 22.36 7.81
CA ASP A 281 -1.50 23.20 8.24
C ASP A 281 -2.72 22.37 8.69
N THR A 282 -2.93 21.21 8.07
CA THR A 282 -4.11 20.37 8.31
C THR A 282 -3.86 19.24 9.31
N GLY A 283 -2.60 18.87 9.55
CA GLY A 283 -2.26 17.70 10.35
C GLY A 283 -2.77 16.39 9.75
N LEU A 284 -2.87 16.30 8.42
CA LEU A 284 -3.50 15.19 7.69
C LEU A 284 -3.01 13.80 8.17
N THR A 285 -1.71 13.63 8.38
CA THR A 285 -1.12 12.35 8.83
C THR A 285 -1.58 11.97 10.24
N HIS A 286 -1.71 12.94 11.15
CA HIS A 286 -2.22 12.72 12.50
C HIS A 286 -3.71 12.39 12.49
N VAL A 287 -4.50 13.12 11.70
CA VAL A 287 -5.94 12.87 11.58
C VAL A 287 -6.22 11.51 10.95
N GLN A 288 -5.42 11.08 9.97
CA GLN A 288 -5.48 9.73 9.43
C GLN A 288 -5.22 8.69 10.52
N ALA A 289 -4.13 8.84 11.30
CA ALA A 289 -3.83 7.90 12.38
C ALA A 289 -4.97 7.80 13.40
N GLU A 290 -5.57 8.92 13.79
CA GLU A 290 -6.72 8.95 14.70
C GLU A 290 -7.95 8.26 14.09
N ALA A 291 -8.22 8.46 12.79
CA ALA A 291 -9.33 7.84 12.08
C ALA A 291 -9.18 6.31 11.93
N PHE A 292 -7.97 5.75 12.00
CA PHE A 292 -7.74 4.31 11.93
C PHE A 292 -7.44 3.64 13.28
N THR A 293 -7.27 4.43 14.34
CA THR A 293 -7.08 3.93 15.72
C THR A 293 -8.34 4.08 16.57
N THR A 294 -9.28 4.94 16.17
CA THR A 294 -10.62 5.00 16.74
C THR A 294 -11.49 3.94 16.08
N LEU A 295 -12.11 3.06 16.87
CA LEU A 295 -13.06 2.07 16.35
C LEU A 295 -14.45 2.72 16.19
N PRO A 296 -15.10 2.61 15.01
CA PRO A 296 -16.47 3.07 14.82
C PRO A 296 -17.45 2.30 15.71
N GLU A 297 -18.57 2.93 16.06
CA GLU A 297 -19.65 2.25 16.78
C GLU A 297 -20.48 1.39 15.81
N PRO A 298 -20.55 0.05 15.99
CA PRO A 298 -21.37 -0.81 15.16
C PRO A 298 -22.83 -0.75 15.62
N VAL A 299 -23.68 -0.02 14.89
CA VAL A 299 -25.10 0.15 15.23
C VAL A 299 -25.94 -1.06 14.78
N MET A 300 -25.56 -1.68 13.67
CA MET A 300 -26.14 -2.94 13.19
C MET A 300 -25.12 -3.76 12.40
N THR A 301 -25.47 -4.99 12.05
CA THR A 301 -24.59 -5.82 11.24
C THR A 301 -24.49 -5.29 9.81
N PRO A 302 -23.37 -5.52 9.09
CA PRO A 302 -23.28 -5.17 7.67
C PRO A 302 -24.35 -5.85 6.81
N ALA A 303 -24.82 -7.04 7.20
CA ALA A 303 -25.90 -7.73 6.50
C ALA A 303 -27.24 -7.00 6.64
N ASP A 304 -27.58 -6.54 7.85
CA ASP A 304 -28.81 -5.77 8.09
C ASP A 304 -28.76 -4.40 7.37
N ALA A 305 -27.60 -3.74 7.40
CA ALA A 305 -27.38 -2.51 6.65
C ALA A 305 -27.53 -2.74 5.13
N TYR A 306 -27.02 -3.86 4.62
CA TYR A 306 -27.16 -4.24 3.21
C TYR A 306 -28.62 -4.51 2.82
N VAL A 307 -29.42 -5.14 3.69
CA VAL A 307 -30.87 -5.32 3.46
C VAL A 307 -31.56 -3.96 3.28
N LYS A 308 -31.26 -2.98 4.14
CA LYS A 308 -31.79 -1.62 4.01
C LYS A 308 -31.32 -0.92 2.74
N LEU A 309 -30.05 -1.11 2.35
CA LEU A 309 -29.51 -0.64 1.08
C LEU A 309 -30.32 -1.18 -0.12
N VAL A 310 -30.59 -2.49 -0.14
CA VAL A 310 -31.39 -3.15 -1.20
C VAL A 310 -32.83 -2.64 -1.25
N HIS A 311 -33.41 -2.29 -0.10
CA HIS A 311 -34.76 -1.70 -0.02
C HIS A 311 -34.81 -0.20 -0.34
N ASN A 312 -33.68 0.42 -0.72
CA ASN A 312 -33.58 1.87 -0.96
C ASN A 312 -33.96 2.72 0.28
N ASP A 313 -33.76 2.15 1.47
CA ASP A 313 -33.89 2.84 2.77
C ASP A 313 -32.63 3.66 3.09
N ILE A 314 -32.12 4.36 2.07
CA ILE A 314 -30.88 5.12 2.09
C ILE A 314 -31.10 6.57 1.67
N GLN A 315 -30.14 7.41 2.00
CA GLN A 315 -30.04 8.81 1.62
C GLN A 315 -28.57 9.16 1.33
N THR A 316 -28.36 9.99 0.32
CA THR A 316 -27.06 10.59 0.03
C THR A 316 -26.85 11.78 0.96
N VAL A 317 -25.76 11.78 1.73
CA VAL A 317 -25.45 12.80 2.73
C VAL A 317 -24.09 13.42 2.42
N SER A 318 -24.00 14.75 2.38
CA SER A 318 -22.72 15.43 2.23
C SER A 318 -21.84 15.20 3.45
N VAL A 319 -20.51 15.15 3.27
CA VAL A 319 -19.56 14.99 4.39
C VAL A 319 -19.74 16.06 5.46
N ASP A 320 -20.21 17.26 5.09
CA ASP A 320 -20.54 18.33 6.04
C ASP A 320 -21.73 18.03 6.97
N ASN A 321 -22.59 17.09 6.61
CA ASN A 321 -23.79 16.71 7.36
C ASN A 321 -23.75 15.25 7.86
N LEU A 322 -22.61 14.58 7.74
CA LEU A 322 -22.48 13.15 8.01
C LEU A 322 -22.60 12.78 9.51
N TYR A 323 -22.63 13.77 10.41
CA TYR A 323 -22.66 13.52 11.85
C TYR A 323 -23.88 12.69 12.27
N ASN A 324 -23.64 11.68 13.09
CA ASN A 324 -24.63 10.73 13.62
C ASN A 324 -25.37 9.93 12.53
N CYS A 325 -24.88 9.91 11.29
CA CYS A 325 -25.40 9.05 10.25
C CYS A 325 -24.89 7.63 10.42
N ILE A 326 -25.71 6.65 10.01
CA ILE A 326 -25.33 5.24 9.93
C ILE A 326 -25.01 4.93 8.47
N LEU A 327 -23.85 4.34 8.21
CA LEU A 327 -23.35 4.10 6.88
C LEU A 327 -24.17 2.99 6.19
N ALA A 328 -24.58 3.23 4.94
CA ALA A 328 -25.22 2.22 4.10
C ALA A 328 -24.17 1.43 3.27
N THR A 329 -23.05 2.08 2.97
CA THR A 329 -21.91 1.52 2.23
C THR A 329 -20.62 1.71 3.03
N GLY A 330 -19.61 0.89 2.78
CA GLY A 330 -18.29 1.08 3.39
C GLY A 330 -17.58 2.31 2.83
N VAL A 331 -16.70 2.92 3.63
CA VAL A 331 -15.82 4.02 3.21
C VAL A 331 -14.37 3.56 3.32
N VAL A 332 -13.66 3.54 2.19
CA VAL A 332 -12.28 3.02 2.08
C VAL A 332 -11.39 4.06 1.38
N PRO A 333 -10.75 4.97 2.14
CA PRO A 333 -9.83 5.96 1.59
C PRO A 333 -8.48 5.35 1.18
N TYR A 334 -7.88 5.86 0.09
CA TYR A 334 -6.51 5.55 -0.32
C TYR A 334 -5.61 6.78 -0.21
N PRO A 335 -4.53 6.72 0.60
CA PRO A 335 -4.14 5.67 1.55
C PRO A 335 -5.03 5.61 2.82
N PRO A 336 -5.00 4.52 3.62
CA PRO A 336 -4.20 3.30 3.48
C PRO A 336 -4.82 2.22 2.56
N GLY A 337 -6.08 2.38 2.14
CA GLY A 337 -6.79 1.38 1.33
C GLY A 337 -7.32 0.20 2.15
N ILE A 338 -7.66 0.43 3.42
CA ILE A 338 -8.40 -0.49 4.28
C ILE A 338 -9.68 0.21 4.76
N PRO A 339 -10.75 -0.54 5.11
CA PRO A 339 -12.00 0.08 5.52
C PRO A 339 -11.81 0.97 6.74
N MET A 340 -12.20 2.24 6.61
CA MET A 340 -12.28 3.18 7.71
C MET A 340 -13.64 3.07 8.40
N LEU A 341 -14.70 2.88 7.60
CA LEU A 341 -16.07 2.66 8.05
C LEU A 341 -16.69 1.51 7.25
N MET A 342 -17.45 0.67 7.91
CA MET A 342 -18.20 -0.45 7.34
C MET A 342 -19.71 -0.14 7.31
N PRO A 343 -20.49 -0.78 6.41
CA PRO A 343 -21.95 -0.67 6.45
C PRO A 343 -22.52 -1.04 7.83
N GLY A 344 -23.43 -0.23 8.34
CA GLY A 344 -24.04 -0.41 9.67
C GLY A 344 -23.30 0.27 10.83
N GLU A 345 -22.11 0.84 10.59
CA GLU A 345 -21.39 1.64 11.58
C GLU A 345 -21.86 3.10 11.60
N SER A 346 -21.66 3.77 12.74
CA SER A 346 -21.93 5.20 12.91
C SER A 346 -20.75 6.04 12.43
N ALA A 347 -21.02 7.12 11.70
CA ALA A 347 -20.02 8.12 11.33
C ALA A 347 -19.55 8.97 12.54
N GLY A 348 -20.18 8.82 13.71
CA GLY A 348 -19.90 9.56 14.94
C GLY A 348 -20.41 11.00 14.94
N GLY A 349 -20.20 11.72 16.05
CA GLY A 349 -20.66 13.10 16.23
C GLY A 349 -19.78 14.16 15.56
N LYS A 350 -19.96 15.43 15.93
CA LYS A 350 -19.22 16.57 15.34
C LYS A 350 -17.70 16.50 15.48
N GLY A 351 -17.18 15.80 16.48
CA GLY A 351 -15.75 15.57 16.69
C GLY A 351 -15.20 14.34 15.97
N SER A 352 -15.98 13.66 15.13
CA SER A 352 -15.58 12.41 14.49
C SER A 352 -14.26 12.55 13.71
N PRO A 353 -13.25 11.70 14.01
CA PRO A 353 -12.00 11.71 13.26
C PRO A 353 -12.21 11.27 11.80
N TYR A 354 -13.17 10.38 11.52
CA TYR A 354 -13.50 9.93 10.17
C TYR A 354 -14.02 11.08 9.31
N ILE A 355 -14.94 11.89 9.86
CA ILE A 355 -15.52 13.04 9.16
C ILE A 355 -14.43 14.10 8.95
N ARG A 356 -13.61 14.36 9.97
CA ARG A 356 -12.49 15.31 9.86
C ARG A 356 -11.49 14.88 8.78
N TYR A 357 -11.17 13.58 8.72
CA TYR A 357 -10.28 13.04 7.69
C TYR A 357 -10.85 13.24 6.28
N LEU A 358 -12.10 12.83 6.04
CA LEU A 358 -12.78 13.03 4.75
C LEU A 358 -12.83 14.50 4.33
N LYS A 359 -13.05 15.42 5.27
CA LYS A 359 -13.04 16.86 4.98
C LYS A 359 -11.67 17.37 4.53
N ILE A 360 -10.60 16.90 5.15
CA ILE A 360 -9.23 17.29 4.75
C ILE A 360 -8.92 16.71 3.36
N LEU A 361 -9.30 15.46 3.08
CA LEU A 361 -9.15 14.87 1.74
C LEU A 361 -9.95 15.65 0.68
N GLN A 362 -11.19 16.05 0.98
CA GLN A 362 -11.98 16.91 0.10
C GLN A 362 -11.27 18.25 -0.18
N GLN A 363 -10.70 18.89 0.83
CA GLN A 363 -9.94 20.14 0.67
C GLN A 363 -8.69 19.95 -0.18
N TRP A 364 -7.99 18.82 -0.03
CA TRP A 364 -6.85 18.47 -0.87
C TRP A 364 -7.28 18.35 -2.33
N ASP A 365 -8.31 17.56 -2.61
CA ASP A 365 -8.79 17.30 -3.97
C ASP A 365 -9.25 18.58 -4.68
N GLN A 366 -9.87 19.51 -3.94
CA GLN A 366 -10.24 20.82 -4.45
C GLN A 366 -9.01 21.71 -4.75
N ARG A 367 -7.98 21.64 -3.91
CA ARG A 367 -6.80 22.50 -4.01
C ARG A 367 -5.77 22.02 -5.03
N PHE A 368 -5.66 20.71 -5.22
CA PHE A 368 -4.64 20.08 -6.04
C PHE A 368 -5.26 19.21 -7.17
N PRO A 369 -5.86 19.84 -8.20
CA PRO A 369 -6.44 19.11 -9.33
C PRO A 369 -5.40 18.19 -10.00
N GLY A 370 -5.80 16.97 -10.34
CA GLY A 370 -4.88 15.95 -10.87
C GLY A 370 -4.14 15.12 -9.82
N PHE A 371 -4.28 15.46 -8.53
CA PHE A 371 -3.76 14.67 -7.40
C PHE A 371 -4.85 14.29 -6.41
N ALA A 372 -6.09 14.18 -6.89
CA ALA A 372 -7.23 13.80 -6.07
C ALA A 372 -7.10 12.37 -5.54
N HIS A 373 -7.68 12.12 -4.38
CA HIS A 373 -7.69 10.80 -3.76
C HIS A 373 -8.75 9.89 -4.39
N ASP A 374 -8.48 8.59 -4.36
CA ASP A 374 -9.49 7.56 -4.63
C ASP A 374 -10.08 7.10 -3.28
N ILE A 375 -11.40 7.19 -3.14
CA ILE A 375 -12.11 6.85 -1.91
C ILE A 375 -13.35 6.04 -2.28
N HIS A 376 -13.26 4.72 -2.10
CA HIS A 376 -14.40 3.86 -2.36
C HIS A 376 -15.52 4.14 -1.34
N GLY A 377 -16.75 4.28 -1.86
CA GLY A 377 -17.94 4.61 -1.07
C GLY A 377 -18.18 6.11 -0.87
N VAL A 378 -17.38 6.97 -1.50
CA VAL A 378 -17.57 8.43 -1.52
C VAL A 378 -17.76 8.90 -2.95
N GLU A 379 -18.83 9.65 -3.20
CA GLU A 379 -19.09 10.32 -4.47
C GLU A 379 -18.60 11.77 -4.39
N ASN A 380 -17.85 12.24 -5.39
CA ASN A 380 -17.40 13.62 -5.48
C ASN A 380 -18.20 14.37 -6.56
N GLU A 381 -19.12 15.23 -6.14
CA GLU A 381 -19.89 16.09 -7.02
C GLU A 381 -19.41 17.54 -6.89
N ASN A 382 -18.77 18.06 -7.96
CA ASN A 382 -18.26 19.43 -8.01
C ASN A 382 -17.36 19.82 -6.82
N GLY A 383 -16.54 18.87 -6.35
CA GLY A 383 -15.62 19.08 -5.23
C GLY A 383 -16.24 18.80 -3.87
N ILE A 384 -17.52 18.42 -3.77
CA ILE A 384 -18.17 18.07 -2.51
C ILE A 384 -18.32 16.56 -2.41
N TYR A 385 -17.89 15.99 -1.29
CA TYR A 385 -18.00 14.58 -1.00
C TYR A 385 -19.38 14.22 -0.43
N TYR A 386 -19.91 13.11 -0.92
CA TYR A 386 -21.18 12.52 -0.50
C TYR A 386 -21.01 11.04 -0.17
N VAL A 387 -21.77 10.58 0.82
CA VAL A 387 -21.74 9.19 1.30
C VAL A 387 -23.16 8.66 1.39
N GLN A 388 -23.36 7.37 1.08
CA GLN A 388 -24.63 6.70 1.25
C GLN A 388 -24.84 6.33 2.72
N CYS A 389 -25.91 6.84 3.32
CA CYS A 389 -26.29 6.57 4.70
C CYS A 389 -27.70 6.01 4.79
N LEU A 390 -28.01 5.29 5.85
CA LEU A 390 -29.35 4.80 6.12
C LEU A 390 -30.28 5.99 6.44
N LYS A 391 -31.53 5.91 5.99
CA LYS A 391 -32.58 6.83 6.44
C LYS A 391 -32.87 6.55 7.91
N THR A 392 -32.80 7.56 8.75
CA THR A 392 -33.34 7.49 10.11
C THR A 392 -34.85 7.44 10.01
N SER A 393 -35.46 6.37 10.55
CA SER A 393 -36.91 6.30 10.72
C SER A 393 -37.35 7.49 11.58
N LYS A 394 -38.25 8.33 11.06
CA LYS A 394 -38.86 9.43 11.80
C LYS A 394 -39.71 8.93 12.96
#